data_AF-A0A971GLZ1-F1
#
_entry.id   AF-A0A971GLZ1-F1
#
_cell.length_a   1.000
_cell.length_b   1.000
_cell.length_c   1.000
_cell.angle_alpha   90.00
_cell.angle_beta   90.00
_cell.angle_gamma   90.00
#
_symmetry.space_group_name_H-M   'P 1'
#
loop_
_entity.id
_entity.type
_entity.pdbx_description
1 polymer ?
#
loop_
_entity_poly.entity_id
_entity_poly.type
_entity_poly.pdbx_seq_one_letter_code
_entity_poly.pdbx_strand_id
1 'polypeptide(L)'
;MKLKFISSLVCICFLISCSNKDEKQAKPETVSPWIGRVTAYKLIIRKAPDQKSGIAGTVLKHHRIDVLEVLYKKETINGISSSWFKVKTESGLEGFAFGGDIEKPENDIDLPVYKSELLRCPDDIHNSYKCVEYIEKRLLPGLKDNVKRNGNTLTIRCSNGKVVEFTDENSETDQYMGYLLRHHYKIPNLYLIFIQYYEGGEYYILNSAGGEQEKIWDVPVFSPDNTRFICTSEDLEAGYGYTGIQVFRIENSKFIKEYEVKLQWGPSHPVWVNNNKINLVRNEYIDLRERTSPDKRYLKFRAELELVDGKWILNE
;
A
#
# COMPACT_ATOMS: atom_id res chain seq x y z
N MET A 1 -36.36 -71.22 70.91
CA MET A 1 -37.56 -70.37 70.73
C MET A 1 -37.13 -69.04 70.14
N LYS A 2 -37.91 -68.54 69.18
CA LYS A 2 -37.85 -67.26 68.43
C LYS A 2 -37.42 -66.04 69.30
N LEU A 3 -36.88 -64.91 68.81
CA LEU A 3 -37.09 -64.19 67.55
C LEU A 3 -35.97 -63.12 67.35
N LYS A 4 -35.76 -62.73 66.09
CA LYS A 4 -34.84 -61.70 65.53
C LYS A 4 -35.14 -60.28 66.02
N PHE A 5 -34.13 -59.40 66.01
CA PHE A 5 -34.17 -58.11 65.29
C PHE A 5 -32.75 -57.62 64.92
N ILE A 6 -32.63 -57.12 63.70
CA ILE A 6 -31.44 -56.55 63.04
C ILE A 6 -31.69 -55.06 62.84
N SER A 7 -30.66 -54.22 63.02
CA SER A 7 -30.38 -52.95 62.32
C SER A 7 -29.36 -52.15 63.17
N SER A 8 -28.37 -51.39 62.70
CA SER A 8 -27.60 -51.26 61.46
C SER A 8 -26.61 -50.14 61.79
N LEU A 9 -25.32 -50.41 61.95
CA LEU A 9 -24.29 -49.36 62.16
C LEU A 9 -23.36 -49.36 60.96
N VAL A 10 -23.61 -48.44 60.03
CA VAL A 10 -22.78 -48.26 58.83
C VAL A 10 -21.56 -47.43 59.21
N CYS A 11 -20.39 -48.07 59.26
CA CYS A 11 -19.10 -47.39 59.33
C CYS A 11 -18.62 -47.15 57.89
N ILE A 12 -18.71 -45.91 57.43
CA ILE A 12 -18.20 -45.49 56.12
C ILE A 12 -16.69 -45.28 56.25
N CYS A 13 -15.91 -46.26 55.78
CA CYS A 13 -14.49 -46.07 55.51
C CYS A 13 -14.34 -45.19 54.26
N PHE A 14 -13.93 -43.93 54.44
CA PHE A 14 -13.43 -43.10 53.33
C PHE A 14 -12.08 -43.65 52.87
N LEU A 15 -12.09 -44.40 51.76
CA LEU A 15 -10.89 -44.67 50.99
C LEU A 15 -10.48 -43.37 50.31
N ILE A 16 -9.42 -42.73 50.82
CA ILE A 16 -8.71 -41.65 50.12
C ILE A 16 -8.00 -42.30 48.93
N SER A 17 -8.66 -42.30 47.79
CA SER A 17 -8.03 -42.56 46.50
C SER A 17 -7.25 -41.31 46.10
N CYS A 18 -5.92 -41.37 46.16
CA CYS A 18 -5.06 -40.41 45.49
C CYS A 18 -5.25 -40.56 43.97
N SER A 19 -6.18 -39.80 43.42
CA SER A 19 -6.21 -39.54 41.99
C SER A 19 -5.01 -38.66 41.66
N ASN A 20 -3.94 -39.26 41.13
CA ASN A 20 -2.99 -38.54 40.29
C ASN A 20 -3.80 -38.00 39.11
N LYS A 21 -4.26 -36.75 39.22
CA LYS A 21 -4.58 -35.96 38.05
C LYS A 21 -3.24 -35.65 37.41
N ASP A 22 -2.86 -36.47 36.44
CA ASP A 22 -1.98 -36.01 35.38
C ASP A 22 -2.62 -34.75 34.81
N GLU A 23 -2.13 -33.58 35.22
CA GLU A 23 -2.30 -32.35 34.47
C GLU A 23 -1.68 -32.62 33.10
N LYS A 24 -2.50 -33.10 32.16
CA LYS A 24 -2.22 -32.94 30.75
C LYS A 24 -2.12 -31.43 30.53
N GLN A 25 -0.90 -30.90 30.56
CA GLN A 25 -0.60 -29.59 30.00
C GLN A 25 -1.25 -29.58 28.63
N ALA A 26 -2.27 -28.73 28.47
CA ALA A 26 -2.90 -28.50 27.18
C ALA A 26 -1.76 -28.18 26.22
N LYS A 27 -1.64 -29.00 25.17
CA LYS A 27 -0.62 -28.77 24.14
C LYS A 27 -0.85 -27.35 23.66
N PRO A 28 0.12 -26.46 23.81
CA PRO A 28 -0.18 -25.06 23.65
C PRO A 28 -0.67 -24.79 22.21
N GLU A 29 -1.76 -24.03 22.06
CA GLU A 29 -2.29 -23.68 20.74
C GLU A 29 -1.20 -22.98 19.93
N THR A 30 -0.63 -23.70 18.96
CA THR A 30 0.30 -23.13 18.00
C THR A 30 -0.46 -22.04 17.25
N VAL A 31 -0.10 -20.78 17.52
CA VAL A 31 -0.71 -19.65 16.83
C VAL A 31 -0.35 -19.79 15.35
N SER A 32 -1.35 -19.88 14.47
CA SER A 32 -1.14 -19.94 13.02
C SER A 32 -0.27 -18.78 12.56
N PRO A 33 0.58 -18.97 11.53
CA PRO A 33 1.41 -17.91 10.99
C PRO A 33 0.59 -16.66 10.66
N TRP A 34 1.14 -15.49 10.95
CA TRP A 34 0.51 -14.20 10.68
C TRP A 34 1.54 -13.14 10.30
N ILE A 35 1.10 -12.12 9.57
CA ILE A 35 1.96 -11.03 9.13
C ILE A 35 1.93 -9.92 10.17
N GLY A 36 3.10 -9.52 10.66
CA GLY A 36 3.30 -8.45 11.63
C GLY A 36 3.95 -7.20 11.05
N ARG A 37 3.85 -6.10 11.81
CA ARG A 37 4.47 -4.80 11.56
C ARG A 37 5.47 -4.52 12.68
N VAL A 38 6.68 -4.09 12.31
CA VAL A 38 7.71 -3.70 13.30
C VAL A 38 7.37 -2.35 13.93
N THR A 39 7.38 -2.27 15.27
CA THR A 39 7.09 -1.04 16.03
C THR A 39 8.33 -0.38 16.60
N ALA A 40 9.37 -1.16 16.91
CA ALA A 40 10.66 -0.65 17.34
C ALA A 40 11.38 0.06 16.19
N TYR A 41 12.26 1.04 16.50
CA TYR A 41 13.11 1.68 15.48
C TYR A 41 13.87 0.64 14.63
N LYS A 42 14.29 -0.44 15.30
CA LYS A 42 15.00 -1.57 14.70
C LYS A 42 14.67 -2.84 15.47
N LEU A 43 13.95 -3.76 14.84
CA LEU A 43 13.75 -5.12 15.33
C LEU A 43 15.05 -5.91 15.20
N ILE A 44 15.46 -6.58 16.27
CA ILE A 44 16.64 -7.45 16.28
C ILE A 44 16.19 -8.89 16.09
N ILE A 45 16.64 -9.52 15.00
CA ILE A 45 16.48 -10.95 14.75
C ILE A 45 17.66 -11.68 15.35
N ARG A 46 17.39 -12.66 16.23
CA ARG A 46 18.40 -13.41 16.97
C ARG A 46 18.47 -14.86 16.53
N LYS A 47 19.61 -15.50 16.77
CA LYS A 47 19.84 -16.93 16.47
C LYS A 47 19.10 -17.86 17.44
N ALA A 48 18.72 -17.37 18.61
CA ALA A 48 17.94 -18.09 19.62
C ALA A 48 16.99 -17.11 20.33
N PRO A 49 15.88 -17.56 20.94
CA PRO A 49 14.88 -16.70 21.60
C PRO A 49 15.39 -16.22 22.97
N ASP A 50 16.43 -15.39 22.96
CA ASP A 50 17.12 -14.92 24.16
C ASP A 50 17.81 -13.57 23.86
N GLN A 51 17.64 -12.58 24.73
CA GLN A 51 18.22 -11.24 24.55
C GLN A 51 19.76 -11.23 24.50
N LYS A 52 20.44 -12.28 24.99
CA LYS A 52 21.90 -12.41 24.93
C LYS A 52 22.37 -13.22 23.73
N SER A 53 21.46 -13.84 22.97
CA SER A 53 21.80 -14.59 21.78
C SER A 53 22.36 -13.69 20.68
N GLY A 54 23.23 -14.28 19.85
CA GLY A 54 23.84 -13.62 18.70
C GLY A 54 22.78 -13.08 17.72
N ILE A 55 23.09 -11.94 17.12
CA ILE A 55 22.23 -11.28 16.14
C ILE A 55 22.39 -12.01 14.80
N ALA A 56 21.26 -12.40 14.21
CA ALA A 56 21.16 -12.98 12.87
C ALA A 56 20.90 -11.90 11.82
N GLY A 57 20.16 -10.85 12.17
CA GLY A 57 19.85 -9.74 11.28
C GLY A 57 18.92 -8.75 11.96
N THR A 58 18.44 -7.77 11.21
CA THR A 58 17.65 -6.68 11.77
C THR A 58 16.65 -6.15 10.74
N VAL A 59 15.49 -5.69 11.21
CA VAL A 59 14.43 -5.12 10.37
C VAL A 59 14.07 -3.74 10.91
N LEU A 60 13.87 -2.74 10.05
CA LEU A 60 13.55 -1.38 10.48
C LEU A 60 12.08 -1.24 10.89
N LYS A 61 11.78 -0.14 11.57
CA LYS A 61 10.41 0.21 11.95
C LYS A 61 9.47 0.26 10.75
N HIS A 62 8.21 -0.13 10.97
CA HIS A 62 7.10 -0.17 10.01
C HIS A 62 7.19 -1.21 8.90
N HIS A 63 8.34 -1.88 8.74
CA HIS A 63 8.49 -2.96 7.78
C HIS A 63 7.66 -4.19 8.19
N ARG A 64 7.36 -5.02 7.19
CA ARG A 64 6.69 -6.30 7.35
C ARG A 64 7.62 -7.33 8.01
N ILE A 65 7.04 -8.20 8.84
CA ILE A 65 7.69 -9.41 9.35
C ILE A 65 6.69 -10.57 9.38
N ASP A 66 7.06 -11.72 8.84
CA ASP A 66 6.22 -12.92 8.93
C ASP A 66 6.47 -13.59 10.29
N VAL A 67 5.43 -13.68 11.13
CA VAL A 67 5.47 -14.42 12.39
C VAL A 67 5.07 -15.87 12.09
N LEU A 68 6.04 -16.77 12.19
CA LEU A 68 5.87 -18.18 11.89
C LEU A 68 5.35 -18.97 13.09
N GLU A 69 5.80 -18.60 14.30
CA GLU A 69 5.45 -19.29 15.54
C GLU A 69 5.54 -18.33 16.74
N VAL A 70 4.60 -18.44 17.67
CA VAL A 70 4.65 -17.76 18.98
C VAL A 70 5.18 -18.73 20.03
N LEU A 71 6.31 -18.41 20.66
CA LEU A 71 6.90 -19.23 21.72
C LEU A 71 6.33 -18.85 23.09
N TYR A 72 6.14 -19.85 23.95
CA TYR A 72 5.67 -19.64 25.32
C TYR A 72 6.72 -19.00 26.23
N LYS A 73 7.99 -18.94 25.79
CA LYS A 73 9.04 -18.22 26.50
C LYS A 73 8.72 -16.73 26.49
N LYS A 74 8.45 -16.18 27.68
CA LYS A 74 8.27 -14.75 27.92
C LYS A 74 9.55 -14.13 28.47
N GLU A 75 9.76 -12.87 28.13
CA GLU A 75 10.85 -12.05 28.66
C GLU A 75 10.36 -10.61 28.83
N THR A 76 11.01 -9.87 29.73
CA THR A 76 10.72 -8.44 29.92
C THR A 76 11.91 -7.62 29.44
N ILE A 77 11.71 -6.84 28.39
CA ILE A 77 12.75 -5.99 27.77
C ILE A 77 12.22 -4.56 27.75
N ASN A 78 13.02 -3.60 28.27
CA ASN A 78 12.67 -2.18 28.36
C ASN A 78 11.29 -1.91 28.99
N GLY A 79 10.91 -2.70 30.00
CA GLY A 79 9.62 -2.57 30.70
C GLY A 79 8.43 -3.23 30.00
N ILE A 80 8.61 -3.80 28.80
CA ILE A 80 7.57 -4.52 28.06
C ILE A 80 7.76 -6.02 28.29
N SER A 81 6.72 -6.73 28.72
CA SER A 81 6.74 -8.19 28.85
C SER A 81 6.02 -8.81 27.65
N SER A 82 6.72 -9.68 26.90
CA SER A 82 6.14 -10.34 25.72
C SER A 82 6.78 -11.70 25.45
N SER A 83 6.12 -12.48 24.60
CA SER A 83 6.62 -13.76 24.09
C SER A 83 7.68 -13.54 23.02
N TRP A 84 8.60 -14.51 22.88
CA TRP A 84 9.47 -14.60 21.71
C TRP A 84 8.73 -15.20 20.52
N PHE A 85 8.99 -14.71 19.32
CA PHE A 85 8.42 -15.24 18.08
C PHE A 85 9.52 -15.84 17.22
N LYS A 86 9.24 -16.97 16.56
CA LYS A 86 10.00 -17.37 15.38
C LYS A 86 9.46 -16.56 14.20
N VAL A 87 10.36 -15.90 13.48
CA VAL A 87 9.99 -14.96 12.41
C VAL A 87 10.80 -15.19 11.15
N LYS A 88 10.29 -14.69 10.04
CA LYS A 88 10.97 -14.62 8.75
C LYS A 88 10.89 -13.20 8.19
N THR A 89 12.02 -12.67 7.77
CA THR A 89 12.09 -11.38 7.07
C THR A 89 11.68 -11.55 5.62
N GLU A 90 11.43 -10.44 4.93
CA GLU A 90 11.10 -10.44 3.50
C GLU A 90 12.24 -10.99 2.63
N SER A 91 13.48 -10.74 3.04
CA SER A 91 14.67 -11.33 2.42
C SER A 91 14.83 -12.83 2.67
N GLY A 92 13.92 -13.43 3.45
CA GLY A 92 13.91 -14.86 3.77
C GLY A 92 14.74 -15.26 4.98
N LEU A 93 15.36 -14.31 5.70
CA LEU A 93 16.11 -14.61 6.93
C LEU A 93 15.14 -15.06 8.03
N GLU A 94 15.36 -16.28 8.54
CA GLU A 94 14.64 -16.78 9.71
C GLU A 94 15.44 -16.57 11.01
N GLY A 95 14.71 -16.35 12.11
CA GLY A 95 15.29 -16.28 13.44
C GLY A 95 14.24 -16.01 14.51
N PHE A 96 14.67 -15.44 15.62
CA PHE A 96 13.81 -15.15 16.77
C PHE A 96 13.77 -13.67 17.10
N ALA A 97 12.58 -13.13 17.29
CA ALA A 97 12.36 -11.72 17.60
C ALA A 97 11.53 -11.57 18.89
N PHE A 98 11.76 -10.48 19.60
CA PHE A 98 10.97 -10.15 20.78
C PHE A 98 9.60 -9.62 20.35
N GLY A 99 8.53 -10.29 20.79
CA GLY A 99 7.17 -9.96 20.34
C GLY A 99 6.65 -8.61 20.81
N GLY A 100 7.30 -7.97 21.79
CA GLY A 100 6.94 -6.60 22.21
C GLY A 100 7.24 -5.53 21.15
N ASP A 101 8.08 -5.87 20.17
CA ASP A 101 8.49 -4.98 19.07
C ASP A 101 7.71 -5.25 17.76
N ILE A 102 6.69 -6.11 17.81
CA ILE A 102 5.89 -6.54 16.65
C ILE A 102 4.41 -6.45 17.00
N GLU A 103 3.63 -5.80 16.14
CA GLU A 103 2.17 -5.73 16.26
C GLU A 103 1.48 -6.29 15.01
N LYS A 104 0.18 -6.57 15.12
CA LYS A 104 -0.63 -6.85 13.95
C LYS A 104 -0.82 -5.57 13.15
N PRO A 105 -0.65 -5.59 11.81
CA PRO A 105 -0.89 -4.43 10.98
C PRO A 105 -2.36 -3.99 11.10
N GLU A 106 -2.57 -2.69 11.04
CA GLU A 106 -3.90 -2.08 11.00
C GLU A 106 -4.45 -2.08 9.58
N ASN A 107 -5.77 -2.22 9.45
CA ASN A 107 -6.45 -2.05 8.16
C ASN A 107 -6.58 -0.56 7.77
N ASP A 108 -6.46 0.35 8.75
CA ASP A 108 -6.64 1.79 8.57
C ASP A 108 -5.42 2.54 9.12
N ILE A 109 -4.40 2.75 8.28
CA ILE A 109 -3.39 3.77 8.56
C ILE A 109 -4.08 5.12 8.40
N ASP A 110 -4.26 5.86 9.50
CA ASP A 110 -4.70 7.25 9.47
C ASP A 110 -3.61 8.10 8.79
N LEU A 111 -3.77 8.30 7.48
CA LEU A 111 -2.96 9.21 6.71
C LEU A 111 -3.72 10.50 6.49
N PRO A 112 -3.01 11.64 6.46
CA PRO A 112 -3.61 12.88 5.99
C PRO A 112 -4.17 12.62 4.60
N VAL A 113 -5.49 12.74 4.48
CA VAL A 113 -6.19 12.62 3.20
C VAL A 113 -5.62 13.68 2.27
N TYR A 114 -4.87 13.26 1.25
CA TYR A 114 -4.49 14.16 0.18
C TYR A 114 -5.78 14.58 -0.53
N LYS A 115 -6.20 15.83 -0.30
CA LYS A 115 -7.35 16.39 -0.99
C LYS A 115 -6.92 16.72 -2.41
N SER A 116 -7.09 15.76 -3.31
CA SER A 116 -6.81 15.94 -4.73
C SER A 116 -7.52 17.18 -5.25
N GLU A 117 -6.76 18.07 -5.92
CA GLU A 117 -7.31 19.23 -6.64
C GLU A 117 -8.01 18.82 -7.94
N LEU A 118 -8.01 17.53 -8.27
CA LEU A 118 -8.69 17.03 -9.45
C LEU A 118 -10.20 17.21 -9.31
N LEU A 119 -10.80 17.78 -10.36
CA LEU A 119 -12.25 17.74 -10.53
C LEU A 119 -12.73 16.29 -10.52
N ARG A 120 -13.83 16.07 -9.80
CA ARG A 120 -14.58 14.82 -9.76
C ARG A 120 -15.83 14.94 -10.63
N CYS A 121 -16.20 13.84 -11.27
CA CYS A 121 -17.52 13.72 -11.88
C CYS A 121 -18.58 13.39 -10.81
N PRO A 122 -19.88 13.53 -11.12
CA PRO A 122 -20.98 13.06 -10.29
C PRO A 122 -20.89 11.56 -9.95
N ASP A 123 -21.35 11.19 -8.75
CA ASP A 123 -21.25 9.83 -8.23
C ASP A 123 -22.07 8.79 -9.03
N ASP A 124 -23.06 9.23 -9.82
CA ASP A 124 -23.88 8.39 -10.71
C ASP A 124 -23.17 8.03 -12.03
N ILE A 125 -22.01 8.64 -12.32
CA ILE A 125 -21.17 8.27 -13.46
C ILE A 125 -20.14 7.22 -13.01
N HIS A 126 -20.54 5.94 -13.10
CA HIS A 126 -19.71 4.82 -12.67
C HIS A 126 -18.66 4.36 -13.69
N ASN A 127 -18.71 4.86 -14.92
CA ASN A 127 -17.74 4.53 -15.95
C ASN A 127 -16.63 5.59 -15.98
N SER A 128 -15.37 5.16 -15.85
CA SER A 128 -14.19 6.03 -15.78
C SER A 128 -14.05 6.93 -17.02
N TYR A 129 -14.25 6.39 -18.22
CA TYR A 129 -14.21 7.16 -19.46
C TYR A 129 -15.26 8.28 -19.46
N LYS A 130 -16.53 7.97 -19.20
CA LYS A 130 -17.62 8.96 -19.09
C LYS A 130 -17.36 10.01 -18.02
N CYS A 131 -16.70 9.61 -16.92
CA CYS A 131 -16.31 10.53 -15.86
C CYS A 131 -15.32 11.57 -16.40
N VAL A 132 -14.29 11.15 -17.15
CA VAL A 132 -13.32 12.06 -17.74
C VAL A 132 -13.93 12.92 -18.85
N GLU A 133 -14.84 12.38 -19.68
CA GLU A 133 -15.58 13.19 -20.67
C GLU A 133 -16.36 14.33 -20.00
N TYR A 134 -17.01 14.04 -18.86
CA TYR A 134 -17.71 15.05 -18.08
C TYR A 134 -16.74 16.12 -17.56
N ILE A 135 -15.58 15.71 -17.05
CA ILE A 135 -14.56 16.61 -16.50
C ILE A 135 -13.99 17.51 -17.61
N GLU A 136 -13.64 16.96 -18.76
CA GLU A 136 -13.13 17.72 -19.89
C GLU A 136 -14.10 18.83 -20.30
N LYS A 137 -15.39 18.50 -20.45
CA LYS A 137 -16.44 19.49 -20.79
C LYS A 137 -16.49 20.66 -19.82
N ARG A 138 -16.16 20.44 -18.54
CA ARG A 138 -16.09 21.49 -17.52
C ARG A 138 -14.80 22.30 -17.56
N LEU A 139 -13.70 21.70 -18.01
CA LEU A 139 -12.39 22.36 -18.11
C LEU A 139 -12.30 23.26 -19.35
N LEU A 140 -12.80 22.79 -20.50
CA LEU A 140 -12.64 23.46 -21.80
C LEU A 140 -13.06 24.95 -21.81
N PRO A 141 -14.20 25.38 -21.23
CA PRO A 141 -14.59 26.80 -21.25
C PRO A 141 -13.54 27.73 -20.63
N GLY A 142 -12.86 27.28 -19.57
CA GLY A 142 -11.81 28.03 -18.89
C GLY A 142 -10.45 27.99 -19.60
N LEU A 143 -10.30 27.14 -20.62
CA LEU A 143 -9.04 26.90 -21.33
C LEU A 143 -9.12 27.18 -22.83
N LYS A 144 -10.27 27.66 -23.32
CA LYS A 144 -10.63 27.80 -24.75
C LYS A 144 -9.61 28.50 -25.65
N ASP A 145 -8.78 29.36 -25.09
CA ASP A 145 -7.76 30.10 -25.83
C ASP A 145 -6.59 29.20 -26.25
N ASN A 146 -6.28 28.20 -25.41
CA ASN A 146 -5.16 27.29 -25.60
C ASN A 146 -5.58 25.85 -25.86
N VAL A 147 -6.76 25.43 -25.40
CA VAL A 147 -7.24 24.05 -25.51
C VAL A 147 -8.60 24.01 -26.16
N LYS A 148 -8.74 23.19 -27.21
CA LYS A 148 -9.99 23.04 -27.97
C LYS A 148 -10.21 21.58 -28.32
N ARG A 149 -11.46 21.12 -28.24
CA ARG A 149 -11.89 19.86 -28.84
C ARG A 149 -12.75 20.13 -30.06
N ASN A 150 -12.39 19.50 -31.19
CA ASN A 150 -13.13 19.53 -32.44
C ASN A 150 -13.37 18.10 -32.91
N GLY A 151 -14.59 17.59 -32.76
CA GLY A 151 -14.90 16.19 -33.05
C GLY A 151 -14.05 15.25 -32.19
N ASN A 152 -13.29 14.37 -32.83
CA ASN A 152 -12.40 13.39 -32.21
C ASN A 152 -10.98 13.92 -31.92
N THR A 153 -10.72 15.22 -32.10
CA THR A 153 -9.37 15.78 -31.93
C THR A 153 -9.34 16.81 -30.81
N LEU A 154 -8.44 16.60 -29.84
CA LEU A 154 -8.05 17.56 -28.81
C LEU A 154 -6.79 18.30 -29.25
N THR A 155 -6.88 19.62 -29.34
CA THR A 155 -5.78 20.50 -29.75
C THR A 155 -5.34 21.34 -28.56
N ILE A 156 -4.03 21.35 -28.30
CA ILE A 156 -3.38 22.17 -27.27
C ILE A 156 -2.32 23.07 -27.92
N ARG A 157 -2.51 24.38 -27.83
CA ARG A 157 -1.55 25.40 -28.25
C ARG A 157 -0.59 25.69 -27.10
N CYS A 158 0.69 25.40 -27.33
CA CYS A 158 1.78 25.66 -26.40
C CYS A 158 2.23 27.13 -26.47
N SER A 159 2.89 27.60 -25.41
CA SER A 159 3.35 28.99 -25.30
C SER A 159 4.39 29.36 -26.37
N ASN A 160 5.20 28.40 -26.83
CA ASN A 160 6.12 28.61 -27.96
C ASN A 160 5.42 28.61 -29.34
N GLY A 161 4.10 28.52 -29.39
CA GLY A 161 3.31 28.48 -30.62
C GLY A 161 3.15 27.07 -31.22
N LYS A 162 3.86 26.05 -30.73
CA LYS A 162 3.66 24.66 -31.15
C LYS A 162 2.23 24.25 -30.83
N VAL A 163 1.61 23.51 -31.74
CA VAL A 163 0.31 22.90 -31.54
C VAL A 163 0.51 21.40 -31.38
N VAL A 164 -0.05 20.83 -30.31
CA VAL A 164 -0.09 19.39 -30.08
C VAL A 164 -1.52 18.92 -30.27
N GLU A 165 -1.69 17.84 -31.02
CA GLU A 165 -2.99 17.25 -31.33
C GLU A 165 -3.02 15.81 -30.82
N PHE A 166 -4.12 15.46 -30.18
CA PHE A 166 -4.48 14.10 -29.81
C PHE A 166 -5.75 13.74 -30.54
N THR A 167 -5.69 12.77 -31.43
CA THR A 167 -6.83 12.33 -32.25
C THR A 167 -7.25 10.94 -31.85
N ASP A 168 -8.53 10.78 -31.50
CA ASP A 168 -9.06 9.48 -31.10
C ASP A 168 -9.03 8.50 -32.28
N GLU A 169 -8.58 7.28 -32.00
CA GLU A 169 -8.62 6.16 -32.91
C GLU A 169 -9.88 5.33 -32.63
N ASN A 170 -10.92 5.60 -33.43
CA ASN A 170 -12.19 4.90 -33.35
C ASN A 170 -12.07 3.55 -34.07
N SER A 171 -11.61 2.54 -33.34
CA SER A 171 -11.59 1.14 -33.78
C SER A 171 -12.59 0.32 -32.96
N GLU A 172 -13.26 -0.65 -33.59
CA GLU A 172 -14.09 -1.65 -32.89
C GLU A 172 -13.24 -2.80 -32.32
N THR A 173 -11.93 -2.66 -32.35
CA THR A 173 -10.95 -3.66 -31.89
C THR A 173 -10.17 -3.15 -30.67
N ASP A 174 -9.17 -3.92 -30.24
CA ASP A 174 -8.20 -3.56 -29.20
C ASP A 174 -7.35 -2.33 -29.54
N GLN A 175 -7.40 -1.86 -30.79
CA GLN A 175 -6.75 -0.63 -31.25
C GLN A 175 -7.49 0.65 -30.85
N TYR A 176 -8.64 0.55 -30.16
CA TYR A 176 -9.36 1.74 -29.69
C TYR A 176 -8.48 2.59 -28.77
N MET A 177 -8.34 3.87 -29.10
CA MET A 177 -7.63 4.85 -28.28
C MET A 177 -8.40 6.17 -28.24
N GLY A 178 -8.92 6.53 -27.06
CA GLY A 178 -9.52 7.84 -26.82
C GLY A 178 -8.61 8.74 -26.00
N TYR A 179 -8.55 10.02 -26.31
CA TYR A 179 -7.76 11.00 -25.55
C TYR A 179 -8.68 12.04 -24.95
N LEU A 180 -8.56 12.32 -23.66
CA LEU A 180 -9.39 13.29 -22.95
C LEU A 180 -8.55 14.19 -22.04
N LEU A 181 -8.84 15.49 -22.01
CA LEU A 181 -8.23 16.38 -21.03
C LEU A 181 -8.76 16.05 -19.63
N ARG A 182 -7.88 15.53 -18.77
CA ARG A 182 -8.21 15.18 -17.38
C ARG A 182 -8.04 16.35 -16.42
N HIS A 183 -7.01 17.17 -16.63
CA HIS A 183 -6.68 18.28 -15.75
C HIS A 183 -5.73 19.31 -16.38
N HIS A 184 -5.69 20.51 -15.81
CA HIS A 184 -4.66 21.53 -16.08
C HIS A 184 -4.04 22.00 -14.76
N TYR A 185 -2.79 21.61 -14.52
CA TYR A 185 -2.00 22.07 -13.39
C TYR A 185 -1.46 23.46 -13.69
N LYS A 186 -2.07 24.51 -13.14
CA LYS A 186 -1.67 25.92 -13.42
C LYS A 186 -0.20 26.19 -13.07
N ILE A 187 0.28 25.60 -11.99
CA ILE A 187 1.69 25.53 -11.61
C ILE A 187 2.02 24.04 -11.58
N PRO A 188 2.98 23.54 -12.37
CA PRO A 188 3.95 24.26 -13.21
C PRO A 188 3.50 24.46 -14.68
N ASN A 189 2.20 24.60 -14.93
CA ASN A 189 1.57 24.79 -16.24
C ASN A 189 1.66 23.55 -17.15
N LEU A 190 1.04 22.47 -16.69
CA LEU A 190 1.01 21.16 -17.37
C LEU A 190 -0.42 20.71 -17.65
N TYR A 191 -0.63 20.00 -18.74
CA TYR A 191 -1.89 19.33 -19.04
C TYR A 191 -1.78 17.84 -18.76
N LEU A 192 -2.78 17.29 -18.07
CA LEU A 192 -2.93 15.85 -17.88
C LEU A 192 -3.95 15.34 -18.88
N ILE A 193 -3.53 14.39 -19.72
CA ILE A 193 -4.36 13.76 -20.73
C ILE A 193 -4.59 12.32 -20.28
N PHE A 194 -5.84 11.93 -20.16
CA PHE A 194 -6.22 10.53 -19.98
C PHE A 194 -6.30 9.84 -21.33
N ILE A 195 -5.74 8.64 -21.41
CA ILE A 195 -5.79 7.76 -22.57
C ILE A 195 -6.69 6.59 -22.21
N GLN A 196 -7.76 6.42 -22.96
CA GLN A 196 -8.67 5.29 -22.84
C GLN A 196 -8.29 4.23 -23.87
N TYR A 197 -8.10 2.99 -23.42
CA TYR A 197 -8.00 1.83 -24.30
C TYR A 197 -9.32 1.09 -24.39
N TYR A 198 -9.41 0.02 -25.21
CA TYR A 198 -10.59 -0.85 -25.19
C TYR A 198 -10.87 -1.37 -23.76
N GLU A 199 -9.81 -1.78 -23.05
CA GLU A 199 -9.83 -2.10 -21.62
C GLU A 199 -8.76 -1.30 -20.88
N GLY A 200 -9.14 -0.64 -19.79
CA GLY A 200 -8.23 0.16 -18.97
C GLY A 200 -7.91 1.54 -19.56
N GLY A 201 -6.84 2.14 -19.06
CA GLY A 201 -6.40 3.47 -19.48
C GLY A 201 -5.14 3.90 -18.75
N GLU A 202 -4.51 4.95 -19.25
CA GLU A 202 -3.24 5.49 -18.74
C GLU A 202 -3.24 7.01 -18.89
N TYR A 203 -2.11 7.66 -18.61
CA TYR A 203 -1.99 9.11 -18.70
C TYR A 203 -0.77 9.57 -19.50
N TYR A 204 -0.94 10.68 -20.21
CA TYR A 204 0.15 11.55 -20.64
C TYR A 204 0.16 12.82 -19.79
N ILE A 205 1.36 13.31 -19.49
CA ILE A 205 1.57 14.67 -19.01
C ILE A 205 2.25 15.49 -20.10
N LEU A 206 1.72 16.69 -20.36
CA LEU A 206 2.19 17.59 -21.40
C LEU A 206 2.65 18.91 -20.80
N ASN A 207 3.86 19.34 -21.14
CA ASN A 207 4.37 20.66 -20.78
C ASN A 207 3.87 21.72 -21.76
N SER A 208 3.09 22.69 -21.27
CA SER A 208 2.50 23.73 -22.11
C SER A 208 3.52 24.69 -22.75
N ALA A 209 4.77 24.75 -22.28
CA ALA A 209 5.76 25.65 -22.84
C ALA A 209 6.17 25.25 -24.26
N GLY A 210 6.37 23.95 -24.50
CA GLY A 210 6.91 23.44 -25.76
C GLY A 210 6.30 22.13 -26.26
N GLY A 211 5.26 21.62 -25.58
CA GLY A 211 4.58 20.39 -25.96
C GLY A 211 5.44 19.15 -25.78
N GLU A 212 6.37 19.17 -24.81
CA GLU A 212 7.03 17.96 -24.32
C GLU A 212 5.96 17.07 -23.69
N GLN A 213 6.04 15.77 -23.94
CA GLN A 213 5.09 14.78 -23.45
C GLN A 213 5.83 13.63 -22.80
N GLU A 214 5.27 13.09 -21.72
CA GLU A 214 5.76 11.86 -21.08
C GLU A 214 4.57 11.00 -20.67
N LYS A 215 4.71 9.68 -20.86
CA LYS A 215 3.73 8.70 -20.40
C LYS A 215 3.95 8.40 -18.93
N ILE A 216 2.90 8.49 -18.13
CA ILE A 216 2.97 8.29 -16.68
C ILE A 216 1.95 7.26 -16.21
N TRP A 217 2.29 6.50 -15.18
CA TRP A 217 1.47 5.36 -14.74
C TRP A 217 0.19 5.76 -14.01
N ASP A 218 0.15 6.93 -13.39
CA ASP A 218 -1.03 7.45 -12.72
C ASP A 218 -0.96 8.98 -12.58
N VAL A 219 -2.00 9.58 -12.01
CA VAL A 219 -2.10 10.99 -11.69
C VAL A 219 -0.87 11.45 -10.88
N PRO A 220 -0.21 12.55 -11.29
CA PRO A 220 0.95 13.07 -10.58
C PRO A 220 0.55 13.79 -9.30
N VAL A 221 1.36 13.62 -8.25
CA VAL A 221 1.34 14.42 -7.03
C VAL A 221 2.64 15.24 -6.95
N PHE A 222 2.51 16.56 -6.94
CA PHE A 222 3.65 17.49 -7.05
C PHE A 222 4.36 17.73 -5.73
N SER A 223 5.68 17.93 -5.81
CA SER A 223 6.49 18.42 -4.70
C SER A 223 6.05 19.82 -4.26
N PRO A 224 6.35 20.24 -3.02
CA PRO A 224 6.01 21.58 -2.52
C PRO A 224 6.47 22.73 -3.42
N ASP A 225 7.63 22.60 -4.07
CA ASP A 225 8.16 23.60 -5.00
C ASP A 225 7.68 23.44 -6.46
N ASN A 226 6.86 22.42 -6.75
CA ASN A 226 6.37 22.06 -8.09
C ASN A 226 7.47 21.74 -9.11
N THR A 227 8.70 21.44 -8.67
CA THR A 227 9.80 21.04 -9.55
C THR A 227 9.86 19.54 -9.76
N ARG A 228 9.11 18.75 -8.99
CA ARG A 228 9.02 17.29 -9.12
C ARG A 228 7.57 16.82 -8.99
N PHE A 229 7.32 15.61 -9.45
CA PHE A 229 6.10 14.90 -9.13
C PHE A 229 6.35 13.39 -9.02
N ILE A 230 5.50 12.73 -8.26
CA ILE A 230 5.46 11.29 -8.09
C ILE A 230 4.16 10.74 -8.68
N CYS A 231 4.25 9.58 -9.33
CA CYS A 231 3.13 8.75 -9.72
C CYS A 231 3.24 7.40 -8.99
N THR A 232 2.19 6.99 -8.31
CA THR A 232 2.08 5.67 -7.68
C THR A 232 0.92 4.93 -8.33
N SER A 233 1.17 3.74 -8.86
CA SER A 233 0.15 2.92 -9.51
C SER A 233 0.06 1.57 -8.81
N GLU A 234 -1.16 1.08 -8.65
CA GLU A 234 -1.49 -0.15 -7.94
C GLU A 234 -2.55 -0.92 -8.73
N ASP A 235 -2.16 -2.07 -9.28
CA ASP A 235 -3.06 -3.07 -9.85
C ASP A 235 -2.69 -4.46 -9.31
N LEU A 236 -3.04 -4.69 -8.04
CA LEU A 236 -2.76 -5.94 -7.34
C LEU A 236 -3.82 -7.03 -7.56
N GLU A 237 -4.99 -6.69 -8.10
CA GLU A 237 -6.10 -7.65 -8.29
C GLU A 237 -6.09 -8.25 -9.70
N ALA A 238 -6.09 -7.39 -10.72
CA ALA A 238 -6.23 -7.82 -12.10
C ALA A 238 -4.85 -8.01 -12.76
N GLY A 239 -3.87 -7.22 -12.35
CA GLY A 239 -2.48 -7.34 -12.78
C GLY A 239 -2.25 -6.98 -14.26
N TYR A 240 -3.16 -6.21 -14.86
CA TYR A 240 -3.04 -5.72 -16.23
C TYR A 240 -2.28 -4.39 -16.31
N GLY A 241 -2.35 -3.58 -15.26
CA GLY A 241 -1.67 -2.29 -15.11
C GLY A 241 -0.29 -2.39 -14.47
N TYR A 242 0.37 -1.25 -14.34
CA TYR A 242 1.62 -1.17 -13.60
C TYR A 242 1.35 -1.17 -12.10
N THR A 243 2.17 -1.90 -11.35
CA THR A 243 2.28 -1.73 -9.90
C THR A 243 3.67 -1.20 -9.60
N GLY A 244 3.76 0.05 -9.11
CA GLY A 244 5.06 0.69 -8.91
C GLY A 244 5.04 2.21 -8.76
N ILE A 245 6.24 2.79 -8.73
CA ILE A 245 6.48 4.21 -8.47
C ILE A 245 7.28 4.81 -9.63
N GLN A 246 6.92 6.02 -10.06
CA GLN A 246 7.75 6.88 -10.88
C GLN A 246 7.95 8.24 -10.19
N VAL A 247 9.17 8.79 -10.26
CA VAL A 247 9.45 10.18 -9.87
C VAL A 247 10.11 10.92 -11.03
N PHE A 248 9.56 12.08 -11.33
CA PHE A 248 10.06 12.96 -12.37
C PHE A 248 10.43 14.31 -11.81
N ARG A 249 11.50 14.89 -12.36
CA ARG A 249 11.87 16.29 -12.19
C ARG A 249 11.54 17.07 -13.44
N ILE A 250 11.01 18.26 -13.25
CA ILE A 250 10.68 19.21 -14.30
C ILE A 250 11.82 20.21 -14.39
N GLU A 251 12.55 20.19 -15.49
CA GLU A 251 13.69 21.07 -15.72
C GLU A 251 13.67 21.55 -17.16
N ASN A 252 13.74 22.87 -17.37
CA ASN A 252 13.77 23.48 -18.70
C ASN A 252 12.64 22.97 -19.61
N SER A 253 11.44 22.86 -19.04
CA SER A 253 10.24 22.33 -19.70
C SER A 253 10.31 20.87 -20.16
N LYS A 254 11.30 20.11 -19.69
CA LYS A 254 11.45 18.66 -19.91
C LYS A 254 11.10 17.87 -18.66
N PHE A 255 10.74 16.61 -18.88
CA PHE A 255 10.53 15.64 -17.82
C PHE A 255 11.76 14.73 -17.71
N ILE A 256 12.44 14.78 -16.57
CA ILE A 256 13.60 13.96 -16.27
C ILE A 256 13.13 12.88 -15.30
N LYS A 257 13.08 11.63 -15.76
CA LYS A 257 12.75 10.49 -14.91
C LYS A 257 13.94 10.20 -13.97
N GLU A 258 13.75 10.43 -12.68
CA GLU A 258 14.79 10.26 -11.67
C GLU A 258 14.70 8.92 -10.94
N TYR A 259 13.49 8.35 -10.91
CA TYR A 259 13.23 7.07 -10.27
C TYR A 259 12.10 6.34 -10.98
N GLU A 260 12.25 5.04 -11.15
CA GLU A 260 11.20 4.14 -11.61
C GLU A 260 11.45 2.76 -11.00
N VAL A 261 10.43 2.18 -10.39
CA VAL A 261 10.51 0.83 -9.84
C VAL A 261 9.17 0.12 -10.00
N LYS A 262 9.20 -1.12 -10.46
CA LYS A 262 8.05 -2.03 -10.40
C LYS A 262 8.09 -2.79 -9.08
N LEU A 263 6.96 -2.88 -8.42
CA LEU A 263 6.83 -3.45 -7.08
C LEU A 263 5.89 -4.65 -7.10
N GLN A 264 6.09 -5.55 -6.16
CA GLN A 264 5.17 -6.67 -5.91
C GLN A 264 4.05 -6.29 -4.94
N TRP A 265 4.17 -5.12 -4.30
CA TRP A 265 3.18 -4.52 -3.42
C TRP A 265 2.71 -3.19 -4.02
N GLY A 266 1.53 -2.75 -3.62
CA GLY A 266 0.82 -1.60 -4.20
C GLY A 266 1.17 -0.29 -3.51
N PRO A 267 1.94 0.61 -4.13
CA PRO A 267 2.18 1.94 -3.58
C PRO A 267 0.94 2.81 -3.75
N SER A 268 0.53 3.48 -2.67
CA SER A 268 -0.58 4.43 -2.74
C SER A 268 -0.38 5.62 -1.79
N HIS A 269 -1.26 6.61 -1.91
CA HIS A 269 -1.33 7.81 -1.06
C HIS A 269 0.02 8.52 -0.88
N PRO A 270 0.71 8.91 -1.97
CA PRO A 270 1.97 9.63 -1.85
C PRO A 270 1.74 11.01 -1.23
N VAL A 271 2.53 11.34 -0.20
CA VAL A 271 2.52 12.64 0.48
C VAL A 271 3.95 13.16 0.60
N TRP A 272 4.23 14.26 -0.09
CA TRP A 272 5.52 14.96 0.05
C TRP A 272 5.62 15.59 1.45
N VAL A 273 6.67 15.22 2.18
CA VAL A 273 7.05 15.85 3.46
C VAL A 273 7.83 17.14 3.20
N ASN A 274 8.71 17.10 2.21
CA ASN A 274 9.49 18.21 1.65
C ASN A 274 9.95 17.79 0.24
N ASN A 275 10.70 18.63 -0.48
CA ASN A 275 11.14 18.35 -1.86
C ASN A 275 12.03 17.09 -2.04
N ASN A 276 12.51 16.50 -0.95
CA ASN A 276 13.43 15.36 -0.96
C ASN A 276 12.88 14.12 -0.26
N LYS A 277 11.65 14.15 0.28
CA LYS A 277 11.11 13.05 1.09
C LYS A 277 9.60 12.90 0.90
N ILE A 278 9.18 11.66 0.66
CA ILE A 278 7.80 11.30 0.34
C ILE A 278 7.38 10.12 1.22
N ASN A 279 6.27 10.27 1.93
CA ASN A 279 5.62 9.16 2.62
C ASN A 279 4.64 8.46 1.66
N LEU A 280 4.55 7.14 1.77
CA LEU A 280 3.72 6.26 0.95
C LEU A 280 2.99 5.24 1.84
N VAL A 281 1.90 4.68 1.31
CA VAL A 281 1.34 3.41 1.80
C VAL A 281 1.86 2.28 0.94
N ARG A 282 2.33 1.23 1.60
CA ARG A 282 2.55 -0.08 1.00
C ARG A 282 1.33 -0.94 1.26
N ASN A 283 0.59 -1.26 0.20
CA ASN A 283 -0.54 -2.17 0.24
C ASN A 283 -0.07 -3.59 -0.12
N GLU A 284 -0.41 -4.56 0.71
CA GLU A 284 -0.19 -5.97 0.41
C GLU A 284 -1.52 -6.69 0.30
N TYR A 285 -1.77 -7.26 -0.87
CA TYR A 285 -2.96 -8.06 -1.10
C TYR A 285 -2.89 -9.36 -0.29
N ILE A 286 -3.97 -9.67 0.44
CA ILE A 286 -4.19 -10.99 1.02
C ILE A 286 -5.43 -11.61 0.39
N ASP A 287 -5.26 -12.79 -0.23
CA ASP A 287 -6.38 -13.64 -0.65
C ASP A 287 -7.06 -14.26 0.57
N LEU A 288 -7.88 -13.48 1.27
CA LEU A 288 -8.74 -13.95 2.35
C LEU A 288 -10.09 -14.40 1.77
N ARG A 289 -10.13 -15.59 1.18
CA ARG A 289 -11.37 -16.23 0.68
C ARG A 289 -12.48 -16.41 1.74
N GLU A 290 -12.23 -16.07 3.01
CA GLU A 290 -13.15 -16.26 4.13
C GLU A 290 -13.66 -14.95 4.77
N ARG A 291 -13.36 -13.75 4.26
CA ARG A 291 -13.90 -12.49 4.83
C ARG A 291 -14.71 -11.68 3.83
N THR A 292 -16.01 -11.61 4.09
CA THR A 292 -17.09 -11.03 3.28
C THR A 292 -17.08 -9.49 3.11
N SER A 293 -15.93 -8.81 3.23
CA SER A 293 -15.85 -7.35 3.14
C SER A 293 -14.69 -6.89 2.24
N PRO A 294 -14.95 -6.08 1.19
CA PRO A 294 -13.94 -5.57 0.26
C PRO A 294 -12.77 -4.83 0.92
N ASP A 295 -13.02 -4.15 2.05
CA ASP A 295 -12.03 -3.33 2.78
C ASP A 295 -10.98 -4.15 3.57
N LYS A 296 -11.09 -5.48 3.56
CA LYS A 296 -10.18 -6.38 4.31
C LYS A 296 -9.22 -7.16 3.40
N ARG A 297 -9.12 -6.79 2.13
CA ARG A 297 -8.26 -7.48 1.14
C ARG A 297 -6.81 -7.00 1.16
N TYR A 298 -6.50 -5.93 1.89
CA TYR A 298 -5.15 -5.37 1.94
C TYR A 298 -4.67 -5.18 3.38
N LEU A 299 -3.41 -5.51 3.62
CA LEU A 299 -2.65 -4.97 4.75
C LEU A 299 -1.94 -3.70 4.31
N LYS A 300 -1.86 -2.74 5.23
CA LYS A 300 -1.21 -1.46 4.97
C LYS A 300 0.03 -1.32 5.85
N PHE A 301 1.12 -0.92 5.23
CA PHE A 301 2.39 -0.58 5.86
C PHE A 301 2.82 0.83 5.45
N ARG A 302 3.69 1.47 6.25
CA ARG A 302 4.29 2.75 5.87
C ARG A 302 5.53 2.47 5.02
N ALA A 303 5.65 3.16 3.90
CA ALA A 303 6.86 3.22 3.11
C ALA A 303 7.26 4.68 2.88
N GLU A 304 8.50 4.89 2.46
CA GLU A 304 9.10 6.20 2.29
C GLU A 304 10.05 6.18 1.10
N LEU A 305 10.05 7.27 0.33
CA LEU A 305 11.05 7.54 -0.68
C LEU A 305 11.84 8.80 -0.26
N GLU A 306 13.16 8.69 -0.17
CA GLU A 306 14.05 9.80 0.23
C GLU A 306 15.17 10.01 -0.81
N LEU A 307 15.41 11.27 -1.17
CA LEU A 307 16.48 11.68 -2.08
C LEU A 307 17.76 11.91 -1.27
N VAL A 308 18.71 10.98 -1.40
CA VAL A 308 20.02 11.03 -0.73
C VAL A 308 21.11 11.05 -1.78
N ASP A 309 22.01 12.04 -1.72
CA ASP A 309 23.13 12.21 -2.67
C ASP A 309 22.69 12.14 -4.16
N GLY A 310 21.54 12.72 -4.47
CA GLY A 310 20.99 12.78 -5.82
C GLY A 310 20.31 11.49 -6.30
N LYS A 311 20.11 10.49 -5.42
CA LYS A 311 19.41 9.24 -5.75
C LYS A 311 18.23 9.01 -4.81
N TRP A 312 17.12 8.59 -5.38
CA TRP A 312 15.95 8.17 -4.61
C TRP A 312 16.18 6.79 -4.00
N ILE A 313 15.93 6.67 -2.71
CA ILE A 313 16.03 5.44 -1.92
C ILE A 313 14.65 5.12 -1.38
N LEU A 314 14.16 3.92 -1.69
CA LEU A 314 12.91 3.38 -1.15
C LEU A 314 13.21 2.64 0.15
N ASN A 315 12.54 3.03 1.22
CA ASN A 315 12.56 2.39 2.53
C ASN A 315 11.10 2.12 2.93
N GLU A 316 10.50 0.95 3.07
CA GLU A 316 10.86 -0.46 2.96
C GLU A 316 10.02 -1.23 3.97
#